data_AF-A0AAD1EFX3-F1
#
_entry.id   AF-A0AAD1EFX3-F1
#
_cell.length_a   1.000
_cell.length_b   1.000
_cell.length_c   1.000
_cell.angle_alpha   90.00
_cell.angle_beta   90.00
_cell.angle_gamma   90.00
#
_symmetry.space_group_name_H-M   'P 1'
#
loop_
_entity.id
_entity.type
_entity.pdbx_description
1 polymer ?
#
loop_
_entity_poly.entity_id
_entity_poly.type
_entity_poly.pdbx_seq_one_letter_code
_entity_poly.pdbx_strand_id
1 'polypeptide(L)'
;MKLRSSVALAEVRMLKPAWFWPDIVEWVVSSVFYWRHIVKEEAIALIERQGHSALATARQVAQLARARRDWKSARLWDAVCREIERRQAAGKLLSGDGR
;
A
#
# COMPACT_ATOMS: atom_id res chain seq x y z
N MET A 1 49.88 35.98 -6.49
CA MET A 1 49.80 35.43 -5.12
C MET A 1 48.31 35.33 -4.77
N LYS A 2 47.72 34.15 -4.88
CA LYS A 2 47.56 33.08 -3.87
C LYS A 2 46.41 33.34 -2.89
N LEU A 3 45.31 32.61 -3.16
CA LEU A 3 44.43 31.92 -2.21
C LEU A 3 43.51 32.77 -1.31
N ARG A 4 42.30 33.06 -1.81
CA ARG A 4 41.07 33.14 -1.00
C ARG A 4 39.88 32.52 -1.75
N SER A 5 40.01 31.26 -2.15
CA SER A 5 38.95 30.51 -2.84
C SER A 5 38.83 29.07 -2.33
N SER A 6 38.89 28.86 -1.01
CA SER A 6 38.84 27.48 -0.47
C SER A 6 38.06 27.28 0.83
N VAL A 7 37.29 28.26 1.31
CA VAL A 7 36.53 28.09 2.57
C VAL A 7 35.03 27.85 2.35
N ALA A 8 34.47 28.13 1.16
CA ALA A 8 33.03 27.95 0.90
C ALA A 8 32.65 26.61 0.24
N LEU A 9 33.60 25.68 0.07
CA LEU A 9 33.39 24.43 -0.68
C LEU A 9 33.53 23.15 0.17
N ALA A 10 33.85 23.28 1.45
CA ALA A 10 34.07 22.14 2.35
C ALA A 10 32.81 21.72 3.14
N GLU A 11 31.74 22.52 3.13
CA GLU A 11 30.60 22.32 4.04
C GLU A 11 29.35 21.69 3.38
N VAL A 12 29.39 21.43 2.07
CA VAL A 12 28.28 20.79 1.32
C VAL A 12 28.64 19.36 0.92
N ARG A 13 29.31 18.61 1.82
CA ARG A 13 29.77 17.25 1.53
C ARG A 13 29.50 16.24 2.64
N MET A 14 28.32 16.34 3.25
CA MET A 14 27.79 15.32 4.18
C MET A 14 26.34 14.90 3.83
N LEU A 15 25.97 14.90 2.55
CA LEU A 15 24.86 14.05 2.07
C LEU A 15 25.40 12.64 1.87
N LYS A 16 25.23 11.79 2.89
CA LYS A 16 25.67 10.39 2.85
C LYS A 16 24.98 9.65 1.70
N PRO A 17 25.68 8.77 0.96
CA PRO A 17 25.13 8.04 -0.17
C PRO A 17 23.93 7.15 0.21
N ALA A 18 22.99 6.98 -0.72
CA ALA A 18 21.67 6.37 -0.51
C ALA A 18 21.67 4.88 -0.07
N TRP A 19 22.80 4.19 -0.09
CA TRP A 19 22.93 2.82 0.46
C TRP A 19 22.99 2.75 2.00
N PHE A 20 22.99 3.90 2.69
CA PHE A 20 23.34 4.05 4.11
C PHE A 20 22.14 4.28 5.06
N TRP A 21 20.89 4.09 4.62
CA TRP A 21 19.72 4.35 5.48
C TRP A 21 18.90 3.07 5.75
N PRO A 22 19.44 2.12 6.55
CA PRO A 22 18.71 0.92 6.93
C PRO A 22 17.39 1.27 7.62
N ASP A 23 17.33 2.35 8.40
CA ASP A 23 16.11 2.79 9.11
C ASP A 23 15.00 3.27 8.16
N ILE A 24 15.34 3.93 7.04
CA ILE A 24 14.33 4.34 6.04
C ILE A 24 13.84 3.12 5.28
N VAL A 25 14.73 2.20 4.91
CA VAL A 25 14.35 0.95 4.23
C VAL A 25 13.46 0.12 5.13
N GLU A 26 13.82 -0.05 6.40
CA GLU A 26 13.03 -0.75 7.40
C GLU A 26 11.68 -0.07 7.63
N TRP A 27 11.64 1.26 7.71
CA TRP A 27 10.40 2.03 7.83
C TRP A 27 9.48 1.89 6.60
N VAL A 28 10.05 1.92 5.39
CA VAL A 28 9.29 1.71 4.13
C VAL A 28 8.78 0.27 4.04
N VAL A 29 9.63 -0.72 4.35
CA VAL A 29 9.26 -2.14 4.37
C VAL A 29 8.15 -2.37 5.39
N SER A 30 8.32 -1.88 6.63
CA SER A 30 7.32 -1.94 7.69
C SER A 30 6.00 -1.27 7.27
N SER A 31 6.06 -0.10 6.64
CA SER A 31 4.88 0.60 6.12
C SER A 31 4.15 -0.19 5.02
N VAL A 32 4.89 -0.84 4.11
CA VAL A 32 4.32 -1.69 3.07
C VAL A 32 3.72 -2.97 3.66
N PHE A 33 4.39 -3.60 4.62
CA PHE A 33 3.89 -4.78 5.31
C PHE A 33 2.61 -4.47 6.09
N TYR A 34 2.60 -3.37 6.83
CA TYR A 34 1.44 -2.90 7.57
C TYR A 34 0.25 -2.63 6.65
N TRP A 35 0.49 -1.95 5.52
CA TRP A 35 -0.54 -1.72 4.51
C TRP A 35 -1.10 -3.03 3.92
N ARG A 36 -0.24 -4.01 3.62
CA ARG A 36 -0.69 -5.33 3.13
C ARG A 36 -1.47 -6.11 4.19
N HIS A 37 -1.13 -5.96 5.47
CA HIS A 37 -1.85 -6.60 6.56
C HIS A 37 -3.27 -6.03 6.67
N ILE A 38 -3.41 -4.70 6.72
CA ILE A 38 -4.70 -4.02 6.80
C ILE A 38 -5.60 -4.43 5.64
N VAL A 39 -5.08 -4.46 4.41
CA VAL A 39 -5.86 -4.86 3.23
C VAL A 39 -6.41 -6.29 3.37
N LYS A 40 -5.61 -7.21 3.92
CA LYS A 40 -6.03 -8.59 4.13
C LYS A 40 -7.09 -8.70 5.22
N GLU A 41 -6.88 -8.06 6.36
CA GLU A 41 -7.82 -8.09 7.49
C GLU A 41 -9.16 -7.50 7.09
N GLU A 42 -9.16 -6.34 6.44
CA GLU A 42 -10.38 -5.67 6.01
C GLU A 42 -11.13 -6.51 4.96
N ALA A 43 -10.41 -7.11 4.01
CA ALA A 43 -11.01 -8.02 3.03
C ALA A 43 -11.66 -9.25 3.68
N ILE A 44 -10.99 -9.86 4.68
CA ILE A 44 -11.55 -10.99 5.44
C ILE A 44 -12.81 -10.56 6.17
N ALA A 45 -12.72 -9.48 6.95
CA ALA A 45 -13.83 -8.99 7.77
C ALA A 45 -15.05 -8.64 6.90
N LEU A 46 -14.85 -8.05 5.71
CA LEU A 46 -15.94 -7.78 4.77
C LEU A 46 -16.54 -9.05 4.19
N ILE A 47 -15.72 -10.04 3.81
CA ILE A 47 -16.23 -11.33 3.30
C ILE A 47 -17.05 -12.03 4.39
N GLU A 48 -16.57 -12.05 5.64
CA GLU A 48 -17.29 -12.66 6.76
C GLU A 48 -18.62 -11.96 7.06
N ARG A 49 -18.64 -10.62 6.98
CA ARG A 49 -19.85 -9.82 7.27
C ARG A 49 -20.87 -9.80 6.13
N GLN A 50 -20.42 -9.74 4.88
CA GLN A 50 -21.27 -9.44 3.70
C GLN A 50 -21.29 -10.58 2.67
N GLY A 51 -20.47 -11.61 2.84
CA GLY A 51 -20.39 -12.77 1.95
C GLY A 51 -20.14 -12.37 0.50
N HIS A 52 -21.05 -12.77 -0.38
CA HIS A 52 -20.99 -12.50 -1.82
C HIS A 52 -21.05 -11.00 -2.16
N SER A 53 -21.68 -10.18 -1.31
CA SER A 53 -21.85 -8.73 -1.54
C SER A 53 -20.62 -7.90 -1.12
N ALA A 54 -19.63 -8.52 -0.46
CA ALA A 54 -18.44 -7.84 0.05
C ALA A 54 -17.70 -7.00 -1.00
N LEU A 55 -17.56 -7.52 -2.22
CA LEU A 55 -16.90 -6.83 -3.32
C LEU A 55 -17.66 -5.56 -3.76
N ALA A 56 -18.98 -5.64 -3.84
CA ALA A 56 -19.81 -4.49 -4.20
C ALA A 56 -19.68 -3.38 -3.15
N THR A 57 -19.73 -3.74 -1.87
CA THR A 57 -19.56 -2.81 -0.76
C THR A 57 -18.18 -2.14 -0.79
N ALA A 58 -17.10 -2.91 -0.94
CA ALA A 58 -15.74 -2.35 -1.01
C ALA A 58 -15.57 -1.37 -2.20
N ARG A 59 -16.19 -1.68 -3.35
CA ARG A 59 -16.18 -0.79 -4.53
C ARG A 59 -16.93 0.52 -4.27
N GLN A 60 -18.07 0.47 -3.58
CA GLN A 60 -18.82 1.67 -3.21
C GLN A 60 -18.01 2.56 -2.27
N VAL A 61 -17.30 1.98 -1.30
CA VAL A 61 -16.44 2.76 -0.40
C VAL A 61 -15.27 3.38 -1.17
N ALA A 62 -14.64 2.65 -2.11
CA ALA A 62 -13.61 3.21 -2.98
C ALA A 62 -14.13 4.40 -3.81
N GLN A 63 -15.34 4.29 -4.37
CA GLN A 63 -15.98 5.37 -5.10
C GLN A 63 -16.27 6.59 -4.21
N LEU A 64 -16.75 6.37 -2.98
CA LEU A 64 -17.00 7.44 -2.01
C LEU A 64 -15.70 8.16 -1.63
N ALA A 65 -14.61 7.41 -1.41
CA ALA A 65 -13.30 7.99 -1.12
C ALA A 65 -12.79 8.85 -2.30
N ARG A 66 -12.95 8.38 -3.54
CA ARG A 66 -12.64 9.17 -4.74
C ARG A 66 -13.47 10.45 -4.83
N ALA A 67 -14.77 10.36 -4.58
CA ALA A 67 -15.66 11.52 -4.59
C ALA A 67 -15.24 12.58 -3.55
N ARG A 68 -14.72 12.13 -2.40
CA ARG A 68 -14.15 12.98 -1.35
C ARG A 68 -12.71 13.43 -1.62
N ARG A 69 -12.12 13.05 -2.76
CA ARG A 69 -10.71 13.28 -3.11
C ARG A 69 -9.71 12.68 -2.09
N ASP A 70 -10.14 11.68 -1.33
CA ASP A 70 -9.27 10.91 -0.47
C ASP A 70 -8.64 9.76 -1.27
N TRP A 71 -7.55 10.09 -1.96
CA TRP A 71 -6.82 9.15 -2.81
C TRP A 71 -6.14 8.03 -2.03
N LYS A 72 -5.77 8.29 -0.77
CA LYS A 72 -5.12 7.28 0.09
C LYS A 72 -6.13 6.19 0.43
N SER A 73 -7.32 6.58 0.89
CA SER A 73 -8.40 5.65 1.19
C SER A 73 -8.91 4.97 -0.07
N ALA A 74 -9.06 5.70 -1.19
CA ALA A 74 -9.47 5.09 -2.45
C ALA A 74 -8.52 3.96 -2.88
N ARG A 75 -7.21 4.19 -2.80
CA ARG A 75 -6.19 3.19 -3.15
C ARG A 75 -6.19 2.00 -2.20
N LEU A 76 -6.45 2.24 -0.91
CA LEU A 76 -6.62 1.16 0.07
C LEU A 76 -7.82 0.29 -0.30
N TRP A 77 -8.98 0.89 -0.52
CA TRP A 77 -10.23 0.17 -0.83
C TRP A 77 -10.18 -0.53 -2.20
N ASP A 78 -9.46 0.03 -3.18
CA ASP A 78 -9.16 -0.67 -4.44
C ASP A 78 -8.32 -1.93 -4.21
N ALA A 79 -7.34 -1.87 -3.31
CA ALA A 79 -6.52 -3.04 -2.96
C ALA A 79 -7.35 -4.10 -2.22
N VAL A 80 -8.27 -3.68 -1.34
CA VAL A 80 -9.23 -4.56 -0.67
C VAL A 80 -10.12 -5.26 -1.70
N CYS A 81 -10.67 -4.54 -2.69
CA CYS A 81 -11.46 -5.15 -3.77
C CYS A 81 -10.70 -6.27 -4.49
N ARG A 82 -9.43 -6.03 -4.86
CA ARG A 82 -8.58 -7.02 -5.53
C ARG A 82 -8.26 -8.23 -4.66
N GLU A 83 -8.14 -8.04 -3.34
CA GLU A 83 -7.93 -9.14 -2.41
C GLU A 83 -9.20 -10.00 -2.26
N ILE A 84 -10.38 -9.37 -2.21
CA ILE A 84 -11.68 -10.08 -2.18
C ILE A 84 -11.86 -10.90 -3.46
N GLU A 85 -11.63 -10.31 -4.63
CA GLU A 85 -11.72 -10.99 -5.93
C GLU A 85 -10.79 -12.21 -5.98
N ARG A 86 -9.53 -12.05 -5.55
CA ARG A 86 -8.56 -13.15 -5.51
C ARG A 86 -9.02 -14.30 -4.60
N ARG A 87 -9.59 -13.99 -3.43
CA ARG A 87 -10.08 -15.00 -2.49
C ARG A 87 -11.34 -15.69 -2.98
N GLN A 88 -12.29 -14.95 -3.55
CA GLN A 88 -13.50 -15.54 -4.12
C GLN A 88 -13.15 -16.43 -5.33
N ALA A 89 -12.20 -16.01 -6.18
CA ALA A 89 -11.72 -16.83 -7.29
C ALA A 89 -11.01 -18.10 -6.78
N ALA A 90 -10.12 -17.99 -5.79
CA ALA A 90 -9.46 -19.14 -5.18
C ALA A 90 -10.47 -20.11 -4.53
N GLY A 91 -11.48 -19.59 -3.83
CA GLY A 91 -12.56 -20.39 -3.27
C GLY A 91 -13.32 -21.15 -4.35
N LYS A 92 -13.67 -20.51 -5.47
CA LYS A 92 -14.33 -21.19 -6.61
C LYS A 92 -13.47 -22.29 -7.22
N LEU A 93 -12.16 -22.08 -7.34
CA LEU A 93 -11.22 -23.08 -7.87
C LEU A 93 -11.10 -24.29 -6.93
N LEU A 94 -11.12 -24.08 -5.62
CA LEU A 94 -11.06 -25.15 -4.61
C LEU A 94 -12.40 -25.88 -4.42
N SER A 95 -13.52 -25.20 -4.66
CA SER A 95 -14.86 -25.80 -4.60
C SER A 95 -15.22 -26.66 -5.82
N GLY A 96 -14.35 -26.75 -6.83
CA GLY A 96 -14.56 -27.65 -7.96
C GLY A 96 -15.83 -27.35 -8.76
N ASP A 97 -16.12 -26.08 -9.08
CA ASP A 97 -17.09 -25.76 -10.14
C ASP A 97 -16.43 -26.07 -11.49
N GLY A 98 -16.27 -27.37 -11.75
CA GLY A 98 -16.05 -27.92 -13.07
C GLY A 98 -17.34 -27.76 -13.85
N ARG A 99 -17.36 -26.80 -14.76
CA ARG A 99 -18.25 -26.81 -15.91
C ARG A 99 -17.45 -27.17 -17.14
#